data_AF-X1KBR0-F1
#
_entry.id   AF-X1KBR0-F1
#
_cell.length_a   1.000
_cell.length_b   1.000
_cell.length_c   1.000
_cell.angle_alpha   90.00
_cell.angle_beta   90.00
_cell.angle_gamma   90.00
#
_symmetry.space_group_name_H-M   'P 1'
#
loop_
_entity.id
_entity.type
_entity.pdbx_description
1 polymer ?
#
loop_
_entity_poly.entity_id
_entity_poly.type
_entity_poly.pdbx_seq_one_letter_code
_entity_poly.pdbx_strand_id
1 'polypeptide(L)'
;ARVDEEMKIIDFVEKPENPPSTLVSTACYMLSQEGIRGILTYLDAGENPDAIGFFIKWLIKRERVFGFVFSGRWFDIGTLESLKEADLIYSKNK
;
A
#
# COMPACT_ATOMS: atom_id res chain seq x y z
N ALA A 1 -7.75 -2.41 0.77
CA ALA A 1 -7.46 -3.46 1.77
C ALA A 1 -8.60 -3.50 2.78
N ARG A 2 -9.01 -4.68 3.24
CA ARG A 2 -9.96 -4.78 4.36
C ARG A 2 -9.19 -4.93 5.66
N VAL A 3 -9.67 -4.27 6.71
CA VAL A 3 -9.06 -4.25 8.04
C VAL A 3 -10.11 -4.60 9.10
N ASP A 4 -9.65 -5.07 10.26
CA ASP A 4 -10.50 -5.18 11.45
C ASP A 4 -10.50 -3.88 12.28
N GLU A 5 -11.12 -3.92 13.46
CA GLU A 5 -11.26 -2.77 14.37
C GLU A 5 -9.91 -2.26 14.93
N GLU A 6 -8.87 -3.12 14.95
CA GLU A 6 -7.52 -2.77 15.39
C GLU A 6 -6.60 -2.37 14.21
N MET A 7 -7.18 -2.13 13.04
CA MET A 7 -6.46 -1.84 11.79
C MET A 7 -5.58 -2.99 11.29
N LYS A 8 -5.74 -4.22 11.79
CA LYS A 8 -5.04 -5.38 11.23
C LYS A 8 -5.61 -5.67 9.85
N ILE A 9 -4.73 -5.87 8.87
CA ILE A 9 -5.11 -6.18 7.50
C ILE A 9 -5.60 -7.64 7.44
N ILE A 10 -6.87 -7.83 7.10
CA ILE A 10 -7.50 -9.15 6.97
C ILE A 10 -7.58 -9.60 5.50
N ASP A 11 -7.52 -8.67 4.56
CA ASP A 11 -7.52 -8.97 3.13
C ASP A 11 -6.83 -7.86 2.31
N PHE A 12 -6.04 -8.27 1.33
CA PHE A 12 -5.26 -7.39 0.47
C PHE A 12 -5.27 -7.91 -0.98
N VAL A 13 -5.66 -7.04 -1.90
CA VAL A 13 -5.68 -7.34 -3.33
C VAL A 13 -4.92 -6.24 -4.05
N GLU A 14 -3.93 -6.63 -4.85
CA GLU A 14 -3.15 -5.71 -5.68
C GLU A 14 -3.97 -5.36 -6.93
N LYS A 15 -4.22 -4.06 -7.14
CA LYS A 15 -4.93 -3.49 -8.30
C LYS A 15 -6.22 -4.25 -8.71
N PRO A 16 -7.19 -4.44 -7.79
CA PRO A 16 -8.46 -5.07 -8.13
C PRO A 16 -9.30 -4.20 -9.06
N GLU A 17 -10.01 -4.82 -10.00
CA GLU A 17 -11.02 -4.12 -10.83
C GLU A 17 -12.20 -3.60 -9.99
N ASN A 18 -12.62 -4.39 -8.99
CA ASN A 18 -13.66 -4.03 -8.02
C ASN A 18 -13.07 -4.00 -6.61
N PRO A 19 -12.60 -2.83 -6.12
CA PRO A 19 -11.94 -2.74 -4.82
C PRO A 19 -12.87 -3.11 -3.66
N PRO A 20 -12.42 -3.95 -2.71
CA PRO A 20 -13.25 -4.37 -1.57
C PRO A 20 -13.45 -3.28 -0.50
N SER A 21 -12.83 -2.11 -0.66
CA SER A 21 -12.78 -1.01 0.29
C SER A 21 -12.22 0.26 -0.37
N THR A 22 -12.38 1.42 0.27
CA THR A 22 -11.71 2.67 -0.12
C THR A 22 -10.27 2.82 0.41
N LEU A 23 -9.80 1.91 1.28
CA LEU A 23 -8.41 1.92 1.76
C LEU A 23 -7.44 1.43 0.68
N VAL A 24 -6.45 2.26 0.35
CA VAL A 24 -5.40 1.99 -0.63
C VAL A 24 -4.02 1.93 0.02
N SER A 25 -3.12 1.13 -0.55
CA SER A 25 -1.71 1.13 -0.14
C SER A 25 -1.00 2.31 -0.78
N THR A 26 -0.41 3.19 0.04
CA THR A 26 0.37 4.35 -0.42
C THR A 26 1.83 4.01 -0.73
N ALA A 27 2.19 2.72 -0.68
CA ALA A 27 3.56 2.21 -0.82
C ALA A 27 4.55 2.73 0.24
N CYS A 28 4.05 3.20 1.39
CA CYS A 28 4.86 3.47 2.58
C CYS A 28 4.81 2.27 3.52
N TYR A 29 5.95 1.65 3.79
CA TYR A 29 6.04 0.46 4.64
C TYR A 29 7.04 0.66 5.77
N MET A 30 6.66 0.23 6.97
CA MET A 30 7.56 0.02 8.08
C MET A 30 7.62 -1.49 8.34
N LEU A 31 8.77 -2.10 8.06
CA LEU A 31 8.95 -3.54 8.19
C LEU A 31 9.76 -3.85 9.44
N SER A 32 9.28 -4.84 10.20
CA SER A 32 10.10 -5.48 11.24
C SER A 32 11.27 -6.24 10.61
N GLN A 33 12.18 -6.73 11.47
CA GLN A 33 13.25 -7.61 11.02
C GLN A 33 12.71 -8.88 10.34
N GLU A 34 11.62 -9.43 10.87
CA GLU A 34 10.90 -10.57 10.31
C GLU A 34 10.30 -10.23 8.95
N GLY A 35 9.64 -9.08 8.82
CA GLY A 35 9.09 -8.62 7.54
C GLY A 35 10.16 -8.47 6.45
N ILE A 36 11.36 -7.97 6.80
CA ILE A 36 12.50 -7.91 5.86
C ILE A 36 12.94 -9.32 5.44
N ARG A 37 13.07 -10.27 6.38
CA ARG A 37 13.40 -11.67 6.05
C ARG A 37 12.32 -12.30 5.17
N GLY A 38 11.06 -11.92 5.40
CA GLY A 38 9.92 -12.34 4.59
C GLY A 38 10.07 -11.99 3.11
N ILE A 39 10.70 -10.86 2.77
CA ILE A 39 10.97 -10.49 1.36
C ILE A 39 11.88 -11.54 0.70
N LEU A 40 12.96 -11.95 1.37
CA LEU A 40 13.87 -12.95 0.80
C LEU A 40 13.16 -14.30 0.63
N THR A 41 12.41 -14.74 1.65
CA THR A 41 11.61 -15.97 1.56
C THR A 41 10.57 -15.93 0.46
N TYR A 42 9.93 -14.76 0.25
CA TYR A 42 8.96 -14.55 -0.82
C TYR A 42 9.60 -14.70 -2.21
N LEU A 43 10.77 -14.10 -2.41
CA LEU A 43 11.51 -14.18 -3.67
C LEU A 43 12.07 -15.58 -3.93
N ASP A 44 12.64 -16.24 -2.91
CA ASP A 44 13.17 -17.60 -3.01
C ASP A 44 12.08 -18.63 -3.33
N ALA A 45 10.83 -18.36 -2.93
CA ALA A 45 9.67 -19.19 -3.27
C ALA A 45 9.19 -19.00 -4.72
N GLY A 46 9.83 -18.12 -5.51
CA GLY A 46 9.46 -17.85 -6.90
C GLY A 46 8.16 -17.07 -7.06
N GLU A 47 7.76 -16.33 -6.02
CA GLU A 47 6.59 -15.46 -6.08
C GLU A 47 6.84 -14.23 -6.96
N ASN A 48 5.79 -13.46 -7.29
CA ASN A 48 5.88 -12.34 -8.23
C ASN A 48 6.73 -11.17 -7.66
N PRO A 49 7.91 -10.87 -8.22
CA PRO A 49 8.83 -9.87 -7.66
C PRO A 49 8.52 -8.41 -8.06
N ASP A 50 7.54 -8.17 -8.93
CA ASP A 50 7.33 -6.86 -9.58
C ASP A 50 6.59 -5.87 -8.67
N ALA A 51 5.37 -6.20 -8.26
CA ALA A 51 4.54 -5.33 -7.44
C ALA A 51 4.56 -5.74 -5.96
N ILE A 52 5.02 -4.82 -5.11
CA ILE A 52 5.11 -5.03 -3.65
C ILE A 52 3.77 -5.40 -3.00
N GLY A 53 2.64 -5.04 -3.61
CA GLY A 53 1.33 -5.48 -3.11
C GLY A 53 1.11 -6.99 -3.15
N PHE A 54 1.78 -7.72 -4.06
CA PHE A 54 1.79 -9.18 -4.03
C PHE A 54 2.55 -9.73 -2.82
N PHE A 55 3.66 -9.10 -2.44
CA PHE A 55 4.37 -9.41 -1.20
C PHE A 55 3.48 -9.15 0.02
N ILE A 56 2.80 -8.00 0.11
CA ILE A 56 1.89 -7.71 1.23
C ILE A 56 0.74 -8.73 1.31
N LYS A 57 0.13 -9.09 0.17
CA LYS A 57 -0.88 -10.15 0.09
C LYS A 57 -0.36 -11.51 0.58
N TRP A 58 0.90 -11.83 0.32
CA TRP A 58 1.55 -13.04 0.79
C TRP A 58 1.88 -12.99 2.28
N LEU A 59 2.33 -11.83 2.76
CA LEU A 59 2.79 -11.60 4.13
C LEU A 59 1.63 -11.64 5.14
N ILE A 60 0.46 -11.07 4.80
CA ILE A 60 -0.71 -11.03 5.71
C ILE A 60 -1.24 -12.42 6.09
N LYS A 61 -0.87 -13.46 5.32
CA LYS A 61 -1.21 -14.87 5.62
C LYS A 61 -0.27 -15.53 6.62
N ARG A 62 0.85 -14.88 6.94
CA ARG A 62 1.98 -15.43 7.72
C ARG A 62 2.31 -14.59 8.93
N GLU A 63 2.16 -13.28 8.83
CA GLU A 63 2.47 -12.34 9.90
C GLU A 63 1.30 -11.38 10.16
N ARG A 64 1.30 -10.75 11.33
CA ARG A 64 0.36 -9.68 11.66
C ARG A 64 0.82 -8.40 10.98
N VAL A 65 0.07 -7.94 9.99
CA VAL A 65 0.32 -6.68 9.29
C VAL A 65 -0.81 -5.70 9.63
N PHE A 66 -0.46 -4.45 9.92
CA PHE A 66 -1.40 -3.42 10.31
C PHE A 66 -1.36 -2.25 9.33
N GLY A 67 -2.53 -1.66 9.07
CA GLY A 67 -2.67 -0.44 8.29
C GLY A 67 -2.42 0.79 9.14
N PHE A 68 -1.69 1.76 8.59
CA PHE A 68 -1.59 3.11 9.13
C PHE A 68 -2.29 4.07 8.17
N VAL A 69 -3.32 4.77 8.66
CA VAL A 69 -4.09 5.71 7.83
C VAL A 69 -3.50 7.11 7.98
N PHE A 70 -2.89 7.61 6.91
CA PHE A 70 -2.44 9.00 6.85
C PHE A 70 -3.63 9.95 6.83
N SER A 71 -3.49 11.07 7.54
CA SER A 71 -4.41 12.21 7.46
C SER A 71 -3.83 13.29 6.56
N GLY A 72 -4.69 14.01 5.83
CA GLY A 72 -4.29 15.13 4.97
C GLY A 72 -4.50 14.83 3.49
N ARG A 73 -3.80 15.56 2.63
CA ARG A 73 -3.87 15.39 1.18
C ARG A 73 -2.75 14.46 0.72
N TRP A 74 -3.09 13.54 -0.19
CA TRP A 74 -2.14 12.68 -0.87
C TRP A 74 -2.23 12.94 -2.38
N PHE A 75 -1.09 13.11 -3.04
CA PHE A 75 -1.01 13.33 -4.48
C PHE A 75 -0.10 12.26 -5.08
N ASP A 76 -0.68 11.37 -5.88
CA ASP A 76 0.05 10.42 -6.70
C ASP A 76 0.17 10.99 -8.11
N ILE A 77 1.30 11.65 -8.39
CA ILE A 77 1.51 12.40 -9.63
C ILE A 77 2.07 11.47 -10.71
N GLY A 78 1.16 10.86 -11.48
CA GLY A 78 1.50 9.97 -12.58
C GLY A 78 1.38 10.59 -13.98
N THR A 79 0.73 11.75 -14.11
CA THR A 79 0.48 12.43 -15.39
C THR A 79 0.69 13.94 -15.31
N LEU A 80 0.83 14.60 -16.47
CA LEU A 80 0.94 16.06 -16.53
C LEU A 80 -0.31 16.76 -15.96
N GLU A 81 -1.48 16.16 -16.16
CA GLU A 81 -2.76 16.63 -15.63
C GLU A 81 -2.75 16.57 -14.10
N SER A 82 -2.36 15.43 -13.52
CA SER A 82 -2.26 15.28 -12.05
C SER A 82 -1.25 16.25 -11.43
N LEU A 83 -0.16 16.56 -12.15
CA LEU A 83 0.82 17.57 -11.72
C LEU A 83 0.20 18.98 -11.67
N LYS A 84 -0.54 19.36 -12.72
CA LYS A 84 -1.22 20.67 -12.78
C LYS A 84 -2.28 20.81 -11.70
N GLU A 85 -3.03 19.74 -11.42
CA GLU A 85 -4.02 19.72 -10.35
C GLU A 85 -3.37 19.93 -8.97
N ALA A 86 -2.28 19.20 -8.69
CA ALA A 86 -1.52 19.36 -7.46
C ALA A 86 -0.97 20.80 -7.33
N ASP A 87 -0.35 21.34 -8.39
CA ASP A 87 0.18 22.71 -8.39
C ASP A 87 -0.91 23.76 -8.17
N LEU A 88 -2.08 23.63 -8.80
CA LEU A 88 -3.20 24.55 -8.60
C LEU A 88 -3.68 24.56 -7.14
N ILE A 89 -3.71 23.39 -6.49
CA ILE A 89 -4.13 23.27 -5.09
C ILE A 89 -3.10 23.91 -4.15
N TYR A 90 -1.80 23.77 -4.43
CA TYR A 90 -0.75 24.32 -3.57
C TYR A 90 -0.47 25.81 -3.81
N SER A 91 -0.51 26.27 -5.06
CA SER A 91 -0.28 27.68 -5.42
C SER A 91 -1.40 28.60 -4.95
N LYS A 92 -2.66 28.12 -4.89
CA LYS A 92 -3.81 28.88 -4.37
C LYS A 92 -3.84 29.02 -2.85
N ASN A 93 -3.02 28.26 -2.12
CA ASN A 93 -2.91 28.33 -0.66
C ASN A 93 -1.63 29.08 -0.20
N LYS A 94 -1.03 29.87 -1.10
CA LYS A 94 0.01 30.86 -0.77
C LYS A 94 -0.59 32.23 -0.53
#